data_AF-A0A0R1RNW0-F1
#
_entry.id   AF-A0A0R1RNW0-F1
#
_cell.length_a   1.000
_cell.length_b   1.000
_cell.length_c   1.000
_cell.angle_alpha   90.00
_cell.angle_beta   90.00
_cell.angle_gamma   90.00
#
_symmetry.space_group_name_H-M   'P 1'
#
loop_
_entity.id
_entity.type
_entity.pdbx_description
1 polymer ?
#
loop_
_entity_poly.entity_id
_entity_poly.type
_entity_poly.pdbx_seq_one_letter_code
_entity_poly.pdbx_strand_id
1 'polypeptide(L)'
;MPTHKITKKHRNIFLLFLVLITIILFFNGIKNNISGSKDVVELANGTYKVGSAIKAGRYIVTTENVDGGNLFNSDNDETSLINVILGKYVNNDLGTVDSYTVTLKKGEKITLTQYQNDEKKEKSPVTTKFSPTNAKRKYQTKLSAGSWVVGKDIKPGKYVIYANEGRGLLINNNGSLNQNLSKDAQPDIDEVTKITTRLYRGEVLYSNLKSITLKKIN
;
A
#
# COMPACT_ATOMS: atom_id res chain seq x y z
N MET A 1 -73.46 20.99 -1.92
CA MET A 1 -72.13 20.41 -1.62
C MET A 1 -71.55 19.78 -2.88
N PRO A 2 -70.56 20.38 -3.54
CA PRO A 2 -69.81 19.74 -4.60
C PRO A 2 -68.43 19.29 -4.09
N THR A 3 -68.12 18.00 -4.26
CA THR A 3 -66.81 17.42 -3.98
C THR A 3 -65.87 17.69 -5.16
N HIS A 4 -64.82 18.47 -4.92
CA HIS A 4 -63.82 18.77 -5.95
C HIS A 4 -62.89 17.56 -6.14
N LYS A 5 -63.16 16.77 -7.19
CA LYS A 5 -62.24 15.72 -7.65
C LYS A 5 -61.02 16.35 -8.31
N ILE A 6 -59.90 16.33 -7.61
CA ILE A 6 -58.59 16.66 -8.19
C ILE A 6 -58.26 15.56 -9.22
N THR A 7 -58.17 15.95 -10.48
CA THR A 7 -57.91 15.05 -11.60
C THR A 7 -56.45 14.59 -11.60
N LYS A 8 -56.24 13.30 -11.91
CA LYS A 8 -54.98 12.54 -11.88
C LYS A 8 -53.89 13.08 -12.83
N LYS A 9 -54.14 14.17 -13.56
CA LYS A 9 -53.28 14.71 -14.64
C LYS A 9 -52.18 15.65 -14.13
N HIS A 10 -52.22 16.11 -12.88
CA HIS A 10 -51.18 16.96 -12.28
C HIS A 10 -50.20 16.22 -11.35
N ARG A 11 -50.32 14.90 -11.20
CA ARG A 11 -49.40 14.10 -10.36
C ARG A 11 -48.07 13.73 -11.03
N ASN A 12 -47.90 13.97 -12.32
CA ASN A 12 -46.70 13.55 -13.07
C ASN A 12 -45.69 14.67 -13.36
N ILE A 13 -45.93 15.90 -12.90
CA ILE A 13 -44.96 17.01 -13.00
C ILE A 13 -44.32 17.35 -11.64
N PHE A 14 -44.86 16.84 -10.54
CA PHE A 14 -44.29 17.02 -9.20
C PHE A 14 -43.36 15.87 -8.76
N LEU A 15 -43.21 14.83 -9.59
CA LEU A 15 -42.34 13.67 -9.33
C LEU A 15 -41.06 13.65 -10.19
N LEU A 16 -40.84 14.65 -11.04
CA LEU A 16 -39.61 14.80 -11.82
C LEU A 16 -38.58 15.77 -11.18
N PHE A 17 -38.91 16.41 -10.06
CA PHE A 17 -37.99 17.31 -9.33
C PHE A 17 -37.42 16.72 -8.02
N LEU A 18 -37.79 15.48 -7.65
CA LEU A 18 -37.32 14.83 -6.42
C LEU A 18 -36.30 13.70 -6.65
N VAL A 19 -35.79 13.52 -7.87
CA VAL A 19 -34.73 12.53 -8.18
C VAL A 19 -33.39 13.21 -8.53
N LEU A 20 -33.34 14.54 -8.62
CA LEU A 20 -32.09 15.26 -8.91
C LEU A 20 -31.31 15.70 -7.64
N ILE A 21 -31.87 15.56 -6.44
CA ILE A 21 -31.23 16.01 -5.18
C ILE A 21 -30.58 14.86 -4.38
N THR A 22 -30.84 13.59 -4.70
CA THR A 22 -30.14 12.47 -4.03
C THR A 22 -28.80 12.08 -4.66
N ILE A 23 -28.44 12.63 -5.82
CA ILE A 23 -27.14 12.40 -6.48
C ILE A 23 -26.09 13.46 -6.09
N ILE A 24 -26.48 14.56 -5.43
CA ILE A 24 -25.55 15.65 -5.04
C ILE A 24 -24.94 15.43 -3.63
N LEU A 25 -25.29 14.35 -2.91
CA LEU A 25 -24.70 14.06 -1.59
C LEU A 25 -23.54 13.05 -1.60
N PHE A 26 -23.03 12.60 -2.76
CA PHE A 26 -21.84 11.74 -2.82
C PHE A 26 -20.51 12.47 -3.08
N PHE A 27 -20.49 13.81 -3.12
CA PHE A 27 -19.25 14.59 -3.34
C PHE A 27 -18.93 15.62 -2.25
N ASN A 28 -19.46 15.48 -1.04
CA ASN A 28 -18.95 16.20 0.12
C ASN A 28 -18.26 15.23 1.08
N GLY A 29 -17.09 14.76 0.64
CA GLY A 29 -16.06 14.29 1.55
C GLY A 29 -15.77 15.38 2.57
N ILE A 30 -16.12 15.08 3.81
CA ILE A 30 -15.85 15.80 5.05
C ILE A 30 -14.50 16.54 4.97
N LYS A 31 -14.53 17.87 4.91
CA LYS A 31 -13.35 18.71 5.18
C LYS A 31 -13.20 18.86 6.69
N ASN A 32 -12.46 17.94 7.32
CA ASN A 32 -11.98 18.15 8.68
C ASN A 32 -10.60 18.82 8.64
N ASN A 33 -10.55 20.06 9.13
CA ASN A 33 -9.30 20.74 9.48
C ASN A 33 -8.79 20.17 10.81
N ILE A 34 -7.69 19.42 10.79
CA ILE A 34 -6.90 19.11 11.98
C ILE A 34 -5.42 19.32 11.63
N SER A 35 -4.76 20.16 12.43
CA SER A 35 -3.35 20.51 12.32
C SER A 35 -2.45 19.28 12.51
N GLY A 36 -1.95 18.73 11.40
CA GLY A 36 -0.91 17.70 11.31
C GLY A 36 -0.50 17.52 9.85
N SER A 37 0.80 17.38 9.55
CA SER A 37 1.43 17.17 8.22
C SER A 37 0.45 17.04 7.02
N LYS A 38 0.25 18.14 6.27
CA LYS A 38 -0.76 18.37 5.22
C LYS A 38 -0.87 17.38 4.03
N ASP A 39 -0.09 16.30 3.97
CA ASP A 39 0.01 15.43 2.79
C ASP A 39 -0.26 13.93 3.05
N VAL A 40 -0.71 13.56 4.26
CA VAL A 40 -1.17 12.19 4.52
C VAL A 40 -2.48 11.93 3.76
N VAL A 41 -2.56 10.80 3.06
CA VAL A 41 -3.75 10.37 2.32
C VAL A 41 -4.26 9.06 2.89
N GLU A 42 -5.57 8.94 3.09
CA GLU A 42 -6.23 7.71 3.53
C GLU A 42 -7.18 7.23 2.43
N LEU A 43 -7.03 5.96 2.04
CA LEU A 43 -7.83 5.33 0.98
C LEU A 43 -8.50 4.07 1.54
N ALA A 44 -9.80 3.92 1.25
CA ALA A 44 -10.53 2.69 1.53
C ALA A 44 -10.18 1.61 0.49
N ASN A 45 -10.89 0.47 0.53
CA ASN A 45 -10.81 -0.53 -0.54
C ASN A 45 -11.18 0.05 -1.89
N GLY A 46 -10.41 -0.30 -2.92
CA GLY A 46 -10.67 0.19 -4.26
C GLY A 46 -9.42 0.19 -5.14
N THR A 47 -9.64 0.58 -6.39
CA THR A 47 -8.56 0.81 -7.37
C THR A 47 -8.43 2.30 -7.62
N TYR A 48 -7.21 2.83 -7.53
CA TYR A 48 -6.92 4.26 -7.53
C TYR A 48 -5.82 4.60 -8.52
N LYS A 49 -6.05 5.65 -9.32
CA LYS A 49 -5.03 6.21 -10.22
C LYS A 49 -4.18 7.25 -9.51
N VAL A 50 -2.87 7.06 -9.51
CA VAL A 50 -1.87 8.00 -8.99
C VAL A 50 -1.84 9.27 -9.85
N GLY A 51 -1.85 10.41 -9.18
CA GLY A 51 -2.03 11.74 -9.75
C GLY A 51 -3.48 12.24 -9.69
N SER A 52 -4.45 11.37 -9.42
CA SER A 52 -5.86 11.75 -9.24
C SER A 52 -6.34 11.53 -7.80
N ALA A 53 -6.18 10.31 -7.28
CA ALA A 53 -6.62 9.96 -5.92
C ALA A 53 -5.53 10.20 -4.86
N ILE A 54 -4.27 10.00 -5.24
CA ILE A 54 -3.08 10.22 -4.42
C ILE A 54 -2.01 10.85 -5.31
N LYS A 55 -1.26 11.84 -4.82
CA LYS A 55 -0.17 12.45 -5.60
C LYS A 55 0.92 11.41 -5.88
N ALA A 56 1.67 11.60 -6.97
CA ALA A 56 2.90 10.85 -7.15
C ALA A 56 3.91 11.23 -6.06
N GLY A 57 4.67 10.26 -5.55
CA GLY A 57 5.55 10.49 -4.42
C GLY A 57 6.04 9.21 -3.76
N ARG A 58 6.87 9.37 -2.72
CA ARG A 58 7.36 8.26 -1.91
C ARG A 58 6.64 8.26 -0.56
N TYR A 59 6.06 7.12 -0.20
CA TYR A 59 5.18 6.97 0.95
C TYR A 59 5.64 5.79 1.82
N ILE A 60 5.40 5.92 3.13
CA ILE A 60 5.26 4.78 4.03
C ILE A 60 3.77 4.49 4.11
N VAL A 61 3.39 3.27 3.76
CA VAL A 61 2.02 2.80 3.74
C VAL A 61 1.78 1.94 4.97
N THR A 62 0.71 2.21 5.72
CA THR A 62 0.29 1.45 6.92
C THR A 62 -1.21 1.20 6.88
N THR A 63 -1.70 0.27 7.68
CA THR A 63 -3.13 0.02 7.87
C THR A 63 -3.41 -0.28 9.34
N GLU A 64 -4.61 0.10 9.81
CA GLU A 64 -5.11 -0.35 11.11
C GLU A 64 -5.84 -1.71 11.01
N ASN A 65 -5.88 -2.32 9.81
CA ASN A 65 -6.51 -3.63 9.65
C ASN A 65 -5.73 -4.73 10.36
N VAL A 66 -6.31 -5.31 11.41
CA VAL A 66 -5.71 -6.46 12.09
C VAL A 66 -5.71 -7.70 11.21
N ASP A 67 -6.77 -7.89 10.41
CA ASP A 67 -6.93 -9.06 9.53
C ASP A 67 -6.08 -8.95 8.24
N GLY A 68 -5.47 -7.78 8.01
CA GLY A 68 -4.63 -7.51 6.85
C GLY A 68 -5.40 -7.22 5.56
N GLY A 69 -4.67 -7.03 4.48
CA GLY A 69 -5.21 -6.68 3.17
C GLY A 69 -4.12 -6.62 2.12
N ASN A 70 -4.48 -6.73 0.85
CA ASN A 70 -3.49 -6.66 -0.22
C ASN A 70 -3.35 -5.22 -0.69
N LEU A 71 -2.11 -4.76 -0.78
CA LEU A 71 -1.72 -3.62 -1.57
C LEU A 71 -0.93 -4.15 -2.76
N PHE A 72 -1.41 -3.87 -3.97
CA PHE A 72 -0.72 -4.28 -5.18
C PHE A 72 -0.85 -3.25 -6.30
N ASN A 73 0.11 -3.26 -7.21
CA ASN A 73 0.02 -2.51 -8.45
C ASN A 73 -0.86 -3.32 -9.42
N SER A 74 -1.94 -2.72 -9.92
CA SER A 74 -2.88 -3.39 -10.84
C SER A 74 -2.60 -3.11 -12.31
N ASP A 75 -1.61 -2.27 -12.61
CA ASP A 75 -1.04 -2.23 -13.95
C ASP A 75 -0.02 -3.38 -14.08
N ASN A 76 -0.05 -4.12 -15.20
CA ASN A 76 0.95 -5.16 -15.54
C ASN A 76 2.32 -4.53 -15.90
N ASP A 77 2.72 -3.45 -15.22
CA ASP A 77 3.99 -2.77 -15.42
C ASP A 77 5.04 -3.42 -14.51
N GLU A 78 5.93 -4.21 -15.12
CA GLU A 78 7.05 -4.89 -14.47
C GLU A 78 8.01 -3.91 -13.75
N THR A 79 7.91 -2.60 -14.01
CA THR A 79 8.80 -1.59 -13.42
C THR A 79 8.40 -1.12 -12.01
N SER A 80 7.26 -1.57 -11.48
CA SER A 80 6.77 -1.24 -10.13
C SER A 80 6.06 -2.45 -9.51
N LEU A 81 6.84 -3.42 -9.02
CA LEU A 81 6.30 -4.58 -8.32
C LEU A 81 5.86 -4.18 -6.90
N ILE A 82 4.55 -4.01 -6.73
CA ILE A 82 3.92 -3.94 -5.42
C ILE A 82 3.02 -5.17 -5.33
N ASN A 83 3.32 -6.05 -4.39
CA ASN A 83 2.49 -7.20 -4.05
C ASN A 83 2.76 -7.53 -2.59
N VAL A 84 1.94 -6.98 -1.69
CA VAL A 84 2.16 -7.08 -0.26
C VAL A 84 0.86 -7.29 0.48
N ILE A 85 0.90 -8.18 1.48
CA ILE A 85 -0.14 -8.31 2.49
C ILE A 85 0.22 -7.33 3.61
N LEU A 86 -0.53 -6.24 3.70
CA LEU A 86 -0.36 -5.18 4.69
C LEU A 86 -1.36 -5.39 5.82
N GLY A 87 -0.89 -5.42 7.06
CA GLY A 87 -1.73 -5.53 8.25
C GLY A 87 -1.25 -4.60 9.36
N LYS A 88 -1.96 -4.58 10.47
CA LYS A 88 -1.57 -3.80 11.65
C LYS A 88 -0.31 -4.38 12.32
N TYR A 89 -0.17 -5.70 12.27
CA TYR A 89 0.94 -6.43 12.88
C TYR A 89 1.62 -7.32 11.83
N VAL A 90 2.90 -7.59 12.04
CA VAL A 90 3.63 -8.57 11.23
C VAL A 90 3.17 -9.98 11.58
N ASN A 91 2.84 -10.76 10.55
CA ASN A 91 2.54 -12.19 10.68
C ASN A 91 3.36 -12.94 9.63
N ASN A 92 4.35 -13.69 10.10
CA ASN A 92 5.29 -14.42 9.26
C ASN A 92 4.64 -15.58 8.50
N ASP A 93 3.65 -16.23 9.10
CA ASP A 93 2.97 -17.39 8.49
C ASP A 93 2.06 -16.95 7.34
N LEU A 94 1.49 -15.74 7.45
CA LEU A 94 0.68 -15.11 6.41
C LEU A 94 1.50 -14.23 5.44
N GLY A 95 2.78 -13.97 5.73
CA GLY A 95 3.60 -13.04 4.95
C GLY A 95 3.20 -11.56 5.10
N THR A 96 2.50 -11.20 6.18
CA THR A 96 1.98 -9.86 6.45
C THR A 96 3.07 -8.94 7.01
N VAL A 97 3.11 -7.69 6.53
CA VAL A 97 3.95 -6.61 7.09
C VAL A 97 3.11 -5.49 7.68
N ASP A 98 3.67 -4.78 8.66
CA ASP A 98 3.02 -3.66 9.36
C ASP A 98 3.14 -2.32 8.62
N SER A 99 4.10 -2.24 7.70
CA SER A 99 4.37 -1.07 6.88
C SER A 99 5.03 -1.45 5.56
N TYR A 100 4.83 -0.63 4.54
CA TYR A 100 5.49 -0.82 3.24
C TYR A 100 5.96 0.52 2.67
N THR A 101 7.25 0.66 2.38
CA THR A 101 7.80 1.87 1.76
C THR A 101 7.75 1.77 0.24
N VAL A 102 7.05 2.68 -0.44
CA VAL A 102 6.84 2.62 -1.88
C VAL A 102 7.03 3.98 -2.56
N THR A 103 7.36 3.98 -3.85
CA THR A 103 7.32 5.17 -4.70
C THR A 103 6.26 4.98 -5.76
N LEU A 104 5.23 5.83 -5.72
CA LEU A 104 4.13 5.85 -6.66
C LEU A 104 4.44 6.84 -7.78
N LYS A 105 4.44 6.37 -9.04
CA LYS A 105 4.62 7.20 -10.24
C LYS A 105 3.26 7.67 -10.74
N LYS A 106 3.21 8.89 -11.29
CA LYS A 106 1.99 9.46 -11.86
C LYS A 106 1.47 8.55 -12.97
N GLY A 107 0.18 8.21 -12.92
CA GLY A 107 -0.47 7.36 -13.91
C GLY A 107 -0.65 5.91 -13.49
N GLU A 108 0.18 5.40 -12.57
CA GLU A 108 0.06 4.04 -12.02
C GLU A 108 -1.30 3.82 -11.34
N LYS A 109 -1.77 2.58 -11.36
CA LYS A 109 -2.94 2.12 -10.59
C LYS A 109 -2.52 1.25 -9.42
N ILE A 110 -2.99 1.63 -8.25
CA ILE A 110 -2.87 0.80 -7.05
C ILE A 110 -4.23 0.23 -6.68
N THR A 111 -4.25 -1.01 -6.24
CA THR A 111 -5.45 -1.66 -5.73
C THR A 111 -5.25 -2.04 -4.27
N LEU A 112 -6.27 -1.72 -3.47
CA LEU A 112 -6.37 -2.00 -2.06
C LEU A 112 -7.53 -2.97 -1.84
N THR A 113 -7.23 -4.13 -1.29
CA THR A 113 -8.24 -5.04 -0.75
C THR A 113 -7.99 -5.20 0.74
N GLN A 114 -9.04 -5.30 1.53
CA GLN A 114 -8.94 -5.61 2.95
C GLN A 114 -9.70 -6.90 3.20
N TYR A 115 -9.11 -7.76 4.01
CA TYR A 115 -9.83 -8.86 4.62
C TYR A 115 -10.66 -8.28 5.76
N GLN A 116 -11.95 -8.60 5.78
CA GLN A 116 -12.81 -8.32 6.93
C GLN A 116 -13.36 -9.67 7.38
N ASN A 117 -13.07 -10.08 8.61
CA ASN A 117 -13.81 -11.19 9.20
C ASN A 117 -15.27 -10.76 9.41
N ASP A 118 -16.19 -11.45 8.72
CA ASP A 118 -17.63 -11.19 8.76
C ASP A 118 -18.23 -11.24 10.18
N GLU A 119 -17.52 -11.89 11.11
CA GLU A 119 -17.92 -12.08 12.52
C GLU A 119 -17.61 -10.87 13.42
N LYS A 120 -16.76 -9.92 12.99
CA LYS A 120 -16.35 -8.74 13.77
C LYS A 120 -16.79 -7.43 13.10
N LYS A 121 -18.09 -7.33 12.79
CA LYS A 121 -18.74 -6.11 12.26
C LYS A 121 -18.73 -4.94 13.25
N GLU A 122 -17.57 -4.31 13.44
CA GLU A 122 -17.45 -2.98 14.05
C GLU A 122 -16.82 -2.01 13.03
N LYS A 123 -17.66 -1.40 12.18
CA LYS A 123 -18.22 -0.02 12.25
C LYS A 123 -17.33 1.15 11.82
N SER A 124 -16.06 0.96 11.49
CA SER A 124 -15.29 2.00 10.75
C SER A 124 -14.78 1.45 9.42
N PRO A 125 -14.84 2.24 8.33
CA PRO A 125 -14.14 1.87 7.12
C PRO A 125 -12.66 1.80 7.48
N VAL A 126 -12.10 0.60 7.45
CA VAL A 126 -10.66 0.43 7.60
C VAL A 126 -10.02 1.13 6.40
N THR A 127 -9.08 2.03 6.64
CA THR A 127 -8.38 2.76 5.58
C THR A 127 -6.91 2.36 5.56
N THR A 128 -6.33 2.43 4.37
CA THR A 128 -4.89 2.35 4.16
C THR A 128 -4.34 3.76 4.16
N LYS A 129 -3.36 4.02 5.02
CA LYS A 129 -2.75 5.33 5.22
C LYS A 129 -1.45 5.45 4.45
N PHE A 130 -1.34 6.49 3.64
CA PHE A 130 -0.17 6.83 2.86
C PHE A 130 0.47 8.08 3.47
N SER A 131 1.55 7.87 4.22
CA SER A 131 2.30 8.97 4.84
C SER A 131 3.50 9.33 3.96
N PRO A 132 3.59 10.56 3.42
CA PRO A 132 4.74 10.96 2.62
C PRO A 132 6.05 10.82 3.40
N THR A 133 7.07 10.33 2.73
CA THR A 133 8.44 10.35 3.24
C THR A 133 9.08 11.72 2.99
N ASN A 134 10.17 12.00 3.69
CA ASN A 134 10.99 13.18 3.40
C ASN A 134 11.43 13.19 1.92
N ALA A 135 11.29 14.33 1.26
CA ALA A 135 11.59 14.48 -0.17
C ALA A 135 13.04 14.10 -0.55
N LYS A 136 13.98 14.20 0.40
CA LYS A 136 15.38 13.80 0.21
C LYS A 136 15.60 12.38 0.70
N ARG A 137 15.77 11.44 -0.25
CA ARG A 137 16.27 10.09 0.04
C ARG A 137 17.66 10.18 0.68
N LYS A 138 17.91 9.27 1.62
CA LYS A 138 19.22 9.09 2.25
C LYS A 138 19.66 7.65 2.04
N TYR A 139 20.97 7.47 1.92
CA TYR A 139 21.53 6.14 1.92
C TYR A 139 21.35 5.47 3.27
N GLN A 140 20.88 4.24 3.24
CA GLN A 140 20.66 3.44 4.42
C GLN A 140 21.02 1.97 4.16
N THR A 141 21.33 1.28 5.25
CA THR A 141 21.69 -0.14 5.27
C THR A 141 20.71 -0.95 6.11
N LYS A 142 19.77 -0.30 6.80
CA LYS A 142 18.63 -0.96 7.43
C LYS A 142 17.39 -0.60 6.63
N LEU A 143 16.68 -1.60 6.15
CA LEU A 143 15.51 -1.45 5.29
C LEU A 143 14.33 -2.13 5.95
N SER A 144 13.17 -1.47 5.92
CA SER A 144 11.89 -2.14 6.16
C SER A 144 11.36 -2.76 4.86
N ALA A 145 10.20 -3.42 4.94
CA ALA A 145 9.48 -3.84 3.75
C ALA A 145 9.23 -2.65 2.81
N GLY A 146 9.38 -2.87 1.51
CA GLY A 146 9.28 -1.81 0.53
C GLY A 146 10.07 -2.03 -0.75
N SER A 147 10.11 -0.97 -1.56
CA SER A 147 10.88 -0.84 -2.79
C SER A 147 12.05 0.14 -2.60
N TRP A 148 13.27 -0.35 -2.78
CA TRP A 148 14.52 0.37 -2.49
C TRP A 148 15.43 0.43 -3.71
N VAL A 149 15.76 1.64 -4.14
CA VAL A 149 16.51 1.90 -5.38
C VAL A 149 18.00 2.05 -5.06
N VAL A 150 18.83 1.18 -5.62
CA VAL A 150 20.28 1.26 -5.53
C VAL A 150 20.78 2.49 -6.29
N GLY A 151 21.62 3.28 -5.64
CA GLY A 151 22.05 4.61 -6.10
C GLY A 151 21.21 5.77 -5.55
N LYS A 152 20.04 5.50 -4.95
CA LYS A 152 19.20 6.52 -4.28
C LYS A 152 18.97 6.23 -2.79
N ASP A 153 18.54 5.01 -2.46
CA ASP A 153 18.28 4.55 -1.09
C ASP A 153 19.43 3.72 -0.52
N ILE A 154 20.19 3.05 -1.39
CA ILE A 154 21.30 2.17 -1.01
C ILE A 154 22.52 2.57 -1.85
N LYS A 155 23.72 2.61 -1.29
CA LYS A 155 24.94 2.81 -2.10
C LYS A 155 25.20 1.57 -2.97
N PRO A 156 25.66 1.69 -4.22
CA PRO A 156 26.14 0.53 -4.97
C PRO A 156 27.31 -0.16 -4.26
N GLY A 157 27.44 -1.48 -4.45
CA GLY A 157 28.54 -2.25 -3.87
C GLY A 157 28.18 -3.71 -3.62
N LYS A 158 29.12 -4.44 -3.01
CA LYS A 158 28.93 -5.82 -2.57
C LYS A 158 28.46 -5.83 -1.12
N TYR A 159 27.49 -6.69 -0.81
CA TYR A 159 26.83 -6.74 0.48
C TYR A 159 26.63 -8.18 0.95
N VAL A 160 26.74 -8.37 2.25
CA VAL A 160 26.05 -9.46 2.94
C VAL A 160 24.70 -8.90 3.41
N ILE A 161 23.61 -9.52 2.97
CA ILE A 161 22.24 -9.12 3.29
C ILE A 161 21.62 -10.18 4.18
N TYR A 162 21.01 -9.80 5.29
CA TYR A 162 20.37 -10.72 6.24
C TYR A 162 19.13 -10.09 6.88
N ALA A 163 18.17 -10.93 7.26
CA ALA A 163 16.98 -10.51 7.98
C ALA A 163 17.32 -10.23 9.45
N ASN A 164 16.80 -9.13 10.01
CA ASN A 164 16.85 -8.88 11.46
C ASN A 164 15.56 -9.36 12.14
N GLU A 165 14.43 -9.19 11.45
CA GLU A 165 13.10 -9.55 11.92
C GLU A 165 12.22 -9.97 10.74
N GLY A 166 11.34 -10.92 11.01
CA GLY A 166 10.40 -11.46 10.03
C GLY A 166 11.02 -12.50 9.10
N ARG A 167 10.17 -13.03 8.24
CA ARG A 167 10.54 -13.87 7.09
C ARG A 167 9.88 -13.30 5.84
N GLY A 168 10.47 -13.55 4.68
CA GLY A 168 9.86 -13.14 3.43
C GLY A 168 10.82 -13.17 2.26
N LEU A 169 10.34 -12.62 1.17
CA LEU A 169 11.01 -12.59 -0.10
C LEU A 169 11.83 -11.31 -0.25
N LEU A 170 13.04 -11.47 -0.78
CA LEU A 170 13.86 -10.38 -1.30
C LEU A 170 14.14 -10.66 -2.78
N ILE A 171 13.60 -9.80 -3.64
CA ILE A 171 13.82 -9.86 -5.09
C ILE A 171 14.41 -8.57 -5.61
N ASN A 172 15.03 -8.62 -6.78
CA ASN A 172 15.33 -7.41 -7.56
C ASN A 172 14.57 -7.38 -8.89
N ASN A 173 14.49 -6.20 -9.49
CA ASN A 173 13.74 -5.96 -10.72
C ASN A 173 14.30 -6.65 -11.98
N ASN A 174 15.51 -7.21 -11.94
CA ASN A 174 16.10 -7.95 -13.06
C ASN A 174 16.07 -9.48 -12.86
N GLY A 175 15.51 -9.96 -11.73
CA GLY A 175 15.39 -11.38 -11.40
C GLY A 175 16.68 -12.06 -10.96
N SER A 176 17.84 -11.39 -10.97
CA SER A 176 19.12 -11.99 -10.55
C SER A 176 19.21 -12.23 -9.04
N LEU A 177 18.30 -11.61 -8.27
CA LEU A 177 18.12 -11.85 -6.86
C LEU A 177 16.66 -12.27 -6.65
N ASN A 178 16.48 -13.46 -6.07
CA ASN A 178 15.18 -14.01 -5.71
C ASN A 178 15.39 -15.00 -4.55
N GLN A 179 15.24 -14.53 -3.32
CA GLN A 179 15.58 -15.31 -2.15
C GLN A 179 14.58 -15.14 -1.02
N ASN A 180 14.09 -16.24 -0.48
CA ASN A 180 13.44 -16.24 0.83
C ASN A 180 14.49 -16.09 1.92
N LEU A 181 14.38 -15.00 2.69
CA LEU A 181 15.21 -14.73 3.85
C LEU A 181 14.39 -14.85 5.13
N SER A 182 15.02 -15.31 6.18
CA SER A 182 14.48 -15.27 7.54
C SER A 182 15.60 -15.08 8.54
N LYS A 183 15.26 -14.62 9.74
CA LYS A 183 16.26 -14.46 10.81
C LYS A 183 16.84 -15.82 11.21
N ASP A 184 15.95 -16.79 11.35
CA ASP A 184 16.21 -18.15 11.82
C ASP A 184 15.64 -19.11 10.77
N ALA A 185 16.48 -19.54 9.82
CA ALA A 185 16.06 -20.44 8.75
C ALA A 185 15.57 -21.77 9.32
N GLN A 186 14.42 -22.24 8.81
CA GLN A 186 13.82 -23.50 9.22
C GLN A 186 14.32 -24.64 8.32
N PRO A 187 14.65 -25.83 8.87
CA PRO A 187 15.24 -26.93 8.09
C PRO A 187 14.42 -27.40 6.89
N ASP A 188 13.09 -27.29 6.98
CA ASP A 188 12.15 -27.84 6.01
C ASP A 188 11.56 -26.77 5.07
N ILE A 189 12.11 -25.55 5.10
CA ILE A 189 11.67 -24.46 4.24
C ILE A 189 12.89 -23.91 3.51
N ASP A 190 12.77 -23.71 2.20
CA ASP A 190 13.80 -23.12 1.36
C ASP A 190 13.97 -21.62 1.67
N GLU A 191 14.63 -21.35 2.80
CA GLU A 191 15.00 -20.03 3.32
C GLU A 191 16.47 -20.01 3.72
N VAL A 192 17.10 -18.85 3.59
CA VAL A 192 18.47 -18.65 4.05
C VAL A 192 18.54 -17.50 5.05
N THR A 193 19.47 -17.57 6.00
CA THR A 193 19.64 -16.50 7.00
C THR A 193 20.36 -15.28 6.45
N LYS A 194 21.14 -15.47 5.38
CA LYS A 194 21.90 -14.41 4.71
C LYS A 194 22.22 -14.78 3.27
N ILE A 195 22.44 -13.76 2.46
CA ILE A 195 23.01 -13.87 1.11
C ILE A 195 24.19 -12.93 0.95
N THR A 196 25.04 -13.24 -0.03
CA THR A 196 26.06 -12.30 -0.50
C THR A 196 25.76 -11.95 -1.94
N THR A 197 25.59 -10.66 -2.24
CA THR A 197 25.30 -10.20 -3.60
C THR A 197 25.94 -8.84 -3.89
N ARG A 198 26.09 -8.52 -5.17
CA ARG A 198 26.50 -7.19 -5.62
C ARG A 198 25.26 -6.45 -6.10
N LEU A 199 25.09 -5.24 -5.58
CA LEU A 199 24.01 -4.33 -5.93
C LEU A 199 24.52 -3.25 -6.87
N TYR A 200 23.93 -3.17 -8.06
CA TYR A 200 24.30 -2.22 -9.11
C TYR A 200 23.38 -1.00 -9.09
N ARG A 201 23.92 0.16 -9.47
CA ARG A 201 23.13 1.40 -9.57
C ARG A 201 21.96 1.19 -10.52
N GLY A 202 20.76 1.59 -10.10
CA GLY A 202 19.53 1.47 -10.88
C GLY A 202 18.69 0.24 -10.56
N GLU A 203 19.27 -0.77 -9.89
CA GLU A 203 18.48 -1.90 -9.39
C GLU A 203 17.45 -1.44 -8.35
N VAL A 204 16.31 -2.12 -8.33
CA VAL A 204 15.27 -1.94 -7.32
C VAL A 204 15.13 -3.25 -6.57
N LEU A 205 15.34 -3.19 -5.26
CA LEU A 205 15.04 -4.29 -4.35
C LEU A 205 13.58 -4.18 -3.91
N TYR A 206 12.81 -5.26 -4.01
CA TYR A 206 11.48 -5.38 -3.43
C TYR A 206 11.53 -6.40 -2.31
N SER A 207 10.91 -6.07 -1.17
CA SER A 207 10.85 -6.98 -0.05
C SER A 207 9.59 -6.83 0.79
N ASN A 208 9.06 -7.95 1.26
CA ASN A 208 8.05 -8.05 2.32
C ASN A 208 8.64 -8.54 3.65
N LEU A 209 9.95 -8.41 3.87
CA LEU A 209 10.55 -8.63 5.18
C LEU A 209 10.37 -7.40 6.07
N LYS A 210 9.98 -7.62 7.32
CA LYS A 210 9.84 -6.53 8.31
C LYS A 210 11.12 -5.71 8.44
N SER A 211 12.28 -6.36 8.51
CA SER A 211 13.57 -5.68 8.67
C SER A 211 14.73 -6.46 8.07
N ILE A 212 15.52 -5.79 7.23
CA ILE A 212 16.74 -6.32 6.59
C ILE A 212 17.93 -5.40 6.92
N THR A 213 19.10 -5.98 7.16
CA THR A 213 20.38 -5.26 7.20
C THR A 213 21.27 -5.61 6.01
N LEU A 214 21.92 -4.59 5.43
CA LEU A 214 22.91 -4.67 4.37
C LEU A 214 24.28 -4.32 4.96
N LYS A 215 25.11 -5.33 5.20
CA LYS A 215 26.51 -5.14 5.62
C LYS A 215 27.41 -5.04 4.38
N LYS A 216 27.91 -3.85 4.09
CA LYS A 216 28.82 -3.63 2.96
C LYS A 216 30.11 -4.43 3.17
N ILE A 217 30.59 -5.05 2.10
CA ILE A 217 31.86 -5.78 2.06
C ILE A 217 32.68 -5.31 0.85
N ASN A 218 33.99 -5.54 0.92
CA ASN A 218 34.94 -5.21 -0.13
C ASN A 218 34.90 -6.26 -1.26
#